data_AF-A0A644X3J6-F1
#
_entry.id   AF-A0A644X3J6-F1
#
_cell.length_a   1.000
_cell.length_b   1.000
_cell.length_c   1.000
_cell.angle_alpha   90.00
_cell.angle_beta   90.00
_cell.angle_gamma   90.00
#
_symmetry.space_group_name_H-M   'P 1'
#
loop_
_entity.id
_entity.type
_entity.pdbx_description
1 polymer ?
#
loop_
_entity_poly.entity_id
_entity_poly.type
_entity_poly.pdbx_seq_one_letter_code
_entity_poly.pdbx_strand_id
1 'polypeptide(L)'
;MEQYYSKSETPLKFHKFFWYVLLPINFISTALTFYQEFSVMTEFTWLYAIDGLFFTMALFLMMGCFIGFFGWKPYAWYSVMAFLGLLVVSGIGTVAVYAAYDPDQLPFAGGQLLAAILEAALIGKYYRKRRPLFFSDAQPAAAAHETMDAYYLDDDGTDDTDVEEEAADDVPEEADDDYIAEEDSDTKEAADEADDD
;
A
#
# COMPACT_ATOMS: atom_id res chain seq x y z
N MET A 1 8.66 22.99 -3.99
CA MET A 1 8.74 21.63 -3.41
C MET A 1 7.90 20.63 -4.23
N GLU A 2 7.85 20.79 -5.56
CA GLU A 2 6.84 20.11 -6.40
C GLU A 2 7.31 18.77 -7.00
N GLN A 3 8.61 18.47 -6.94
CA GLN A 3 9.21 17.25 -7.54
C GLN A 3 8.74 15.91 -6.93
N TYR A 4 7.90 15.91 -5.89
CA TYR A 4 7.39 14.69 -5.25
C TYR A 4 5.92 14.40 -5.54
N TYR A 5 5.27 15.23 -6.37
CA TYR A 5 3.85 15.09 -6.71
C TYR A 5 3.63 14.40 -8.06
N SER A 6 4.63 14.42 -8.95
CA SER A 6 4.58 13.72 -10.23
C SER A 6 5.32 12.37 -10.18
N LYS A 7 4.67 11.33 -10.70
CA LYS A 7 5.24 9.97 -10.81
C LYS A 7 6.40 9.92 -11.81
N SER A 8 6.41 10.82 -12.80
CA SER A 8 7.40 10.87 -13.89
C SER A 8 8.74 11.46 -13.45
N GLU A 9 8.76 12.41 -12.50
CA GLU A 9 10.00 13.11 -12.10
C GLU A 9 10.63 12.54 -10.84
N THR A 10 9.85 11.82 -10.02
CA THR A 10 10.37 11.25 -8.77
C THR A 10 11.33 10.09 -9.06
N PRO A 11 12.57 10.07 -8.51
CA PRO A 11 13.44 8.92 -8.63
C PRO A 11 12.84 7.73 -7.85
N LEU A 12 12.34 6.74 -8.58
CA LEU A 12 11.65 5.54 -8.07
C LEU A 12 12.54 4.29 -7.96
N LYS A 13 13.85 4.41 -8.24
CA LYS A 13 14.77 3.26 -8.21
C LYS A 13 14.76 2.53 -6.87
N PHE A 14 14.83 3.27 -5.76
CA PHE A 14 14.77 2.68 -4.42
C PHE A 14 13.41 2.03 -4.13
N HIS A 15 12.30 2.65 -4.53
CA HIS A 15 10.97 2.05 -4.38
C HIS A 15 10.87 0.72 -5.12
N LYS A 16 11.32 0.65 -6.38
CA LYS A 16 11.35 -0.59 -7.16
C LYS A 16 12.26 -1.64 -6.52
N PHE A 17 13.44 -1.25 -6.04
CA PHE A 17 14.34 -2.16 -5.32
C PHE A 17 13.70 -2.69 -4.03
N PHE A 18 13.12 -1.80 -3.22
CA PHE A 18 12.43 -2.18 -1.98
C PHE A 18 11.27 -3.13 -2.28
N TRP A 19 10.47 -2.83 -3.30
CA TRP A 19 9.28 -3.59 -3.64
C TRP A 19 9.58 -4.95 -4.27
N TYR A 20 10.47 -5.01 -5.26
CA TYR A 20 10.72 -6.25 -6.01
C TYR A 20 11.81 -7.13 -5.39
N VAL A 21 12.67 -6.58 -4.53
CA VAL A 21 13.81 -7.32 -3.97
C VAL A 21 13.67 -7.44 -2.46
N LEU A 22 13.68 -6.32 -1.72
CA LEU A 22 13.71 -6.38 -0.25
C LEU A 22 12.44 -6.98 0.33
N LEU A 23 11.27 -6.59 -0.15
CA LEU A 23 9.99 -7.01 0.41
C LEU A 23 9.74 -8.52 0.22
N PRO A 24 9.93 -9.13 -0.97
CA PRO A 24 9.83 -10.58 -1.13
C PRO A 24 10.85 -11.36 -0.30
N ILE A 25 12.09 -10.88 -0.21
CA ILE A 25 13.13 -11.51 0.63
C ILE A 25 12.71 -11.47 2.10
N ASN A 26 12.26 -10.32 2.60
CA ASN A 26 11.79 -10.17 3.98
C ASN A 26 10.54 -11.01 4.25
N PHE A 27 9.61 -11.11 3.30
CA PHE A 27 8.43 -11.95 3.43
C PHE A 27 8.81 -13.43 3.57
N ILE A 28 9.64 -13.93 2.66
CA ILE A 28 10.11 -15.34 2.69
C ILE A 28 10.90 -15.60 3.97
N SER A 29 11.83 -14.71 4.34
CA SER A 29 12.61 -14.84 5.57
C SER A 29 11.70 -14.90 6.79
N THR A 30 10.70 -14.02 6.87
CA THR A 30 9.75 -13.97 7.99
C THR A 30 8.89 -15.23 8.04
N ALA A 31 8.42 -15.71 6.89
CA ALA A 31 7.63 -16.94 6.81
C ALA A 31 8.46 -18.19 7.19
N LEU A 32 9.72 -18.25 6.78
CA LEU A 32 10.64 -19.33 7.15
C LEU A 32 10.95 -19.31 8.64
N THR A 33 11.26 -18.15 9.22
CA THR A 33 11.47 -18.05 10.68
C THR A 33 10.20 -18.43 11.43
N PHE A 34 9.03 -17.94 11.00
CA PHE A 34 7.75 -18.34 11.59
C PHE A 34 7.53 -19.85 11.54
N TYR A 35 7.79 -20.49 10.40
CA TYR A 35 7.69 -21.94 10.27
C TYR A 35 8.70 -22.67 11.16
N GLN A 36 9.96 -22.22 11.20
CA GLN A 36 11.02 -22.84 12.01
C GLN A 36 10.68 -22.79 13.50
N GLU A 37 10.34 -21.62 14.02
CA GLU A 37 9.96 -21.40 15.43
C GLU A 37 8.80 -22.30 15.84
N PHE A 38 7.78 -22.45 14.99
CA PHE A 38 6.63 -23.29 15.29
C PHE A 38 6.87 -24.79 15.05
N SER A 39 7.80 -25.16 14.17
CA SER A 39 8.11 -26.57 13.86
C SER A 39 8.86 -27.28 14.98
N VAL A 40 9.64 -26.54 15.78
CA VAL A 40 10.42 -27.08 16.90
C VAL A 40 9.68 -26.98 18.24
N MET A 41 8.44 -26.44 18.22
CA MET A 41 7.65 -26.21 19.42
C MET A 41 7.13 -27.54 20.00
N THR A 42 7.63 -27.91 21.17
CA THR A 42 7.11 -29.06 21.94
C THR A 42 6.07 -28.65 22.97
N GLU A 43 6.14 -27.43 23.51
CA GLU A 43 5.21 -26.88 24.50
C GLU A 43 4.82 -25.44 24.15
N PHE A 44 3.51 -25.14 24.21
CA PHE A 44 2.99 -23.80 23.91
C PHE A 44 3.09 -22.89 25.15
N THR A 45 3.79 -21.77 25.01
CA THR A 45 3.96 -20.76 26.07
C THR A 45 3.36 -19.43 25.61
N TRP A 46 3.08 -18.52 26.54
CA TRP A 46 2.52 -17.21 26.20
C TRP A 46 3.49 -16.34 25.37
N LEU A 47 4.81 -16.54 25.47
CA LEU A 47 5.78 -15.87 24.60
C LEU A 47 5.56 -16.25 23.14
N TYR A 48 5.36 -17.55 22.85
CA TYR A 48 5.09 -18.00 21.49
C TYR A 48 3.80 -17.43 20.91
N ALA A 49 2.79 -17.13 21.74
CA ALA A 49 1.59 -16.44 21.29
C ALA A 49 1.91 -15.01 20.81
N ILE A 50 2.81 -14.31 21.49
CA ILE A 50 3.26 -12.97 21.11
C ILE A 50 4.09 -13.02 19.83
N ASP A 51 5.02 -13.97 19.72
CA ASP A 51 5.83 -14.13 18.52
C ASP A 51 4.97 -14.52 17.32
N GLY A 52 4.03 -15.44 17.51
CA GLY A 52 3.07 -15.81 16.48
C GLY A 52 2.20 -14.64 16.01
N LEU A 53 1.73 -13.80 16.94
CA LEU A 53 1.01 -12.57 16.60
C LEU A 53 1.91 -11.60 15.81
N PHE A 54 3.16 -11.41 16.24
CA PHE A 54 4.13 -10.59 15.53
C PHE A 54 4.36 -11.06 14.09
N PHE A 55 4.68 -12.34 13.90
CA PHE A 55 4.92 -12.90 12.57
C PHE A 55 3.70 -12.78 11.67
N THR A 56 2.52 -13.10 12.21
CA THR A 56 1.25 -12.98 11.48
C THR A 56 1.01 -11.54 11.04
N MET A 57 1.12 -10.57 11.97
CA MET A 57 0.96 -9.15 11.65
C MET A 57 2.00 -8.67 10.63
N ALA A 58 3.26 -9.08 10.78
CA ALA A 58 4.34 -8.71 9.88
C ALA A 58 4.07 -9.20 8.44
N LEU A 59 3.65 -10.47 8.28
CA LEU A 59 3.30 -11.05 6.99
C LEU A 59 2.10 -10.34 6.35
N PHE A 60 1.04 -10.05 7.11
CA PHE A 60 -0.11 -9.29 6.61
C PHE A 60 0.27 -7.87 6.17
N LEU A 61 1.10 -7.18 6.96
CA LEU A 61 1.56 -5.83 6.62
C LEU A 61 2.44 -5.85 5.38
N MET A 62 3.38 -6.79 5.26
CA MET A 62 4.22 -6.95 4.06
C MET A 62 3.37 -7.27 2.82
N MET A 63 2.38 -8.15 2.94
CA MET A 63 1.43 -8.44 1.85
C MET A 63 0.65 -7.19 1.43
N GLY A 64 0.13 -6.43 2.39
CA GLY A 64 -0.56 -5.16 2.15
C GLY A 64 0.34 -4.12 1.46
N CYS A 65 1.62 -4.06 1.83
CA CYS A 65 2.61 -3.24 1.13
C CYS A 65 2.79 -3.69 -0.32
N PHE A 66 2.98 -4.99 -0.55
CA PHE A 66 3.24 -5.56 -1.88
C PHE A 66 2.09 -5.28 -2.85
N ILE A 67 0.85 -5.57 -2.43
CA ILE A 67 -0.35 -5.35 -3.23
C ILE A 67 -0.59 -3.84 -3.43
N GLY A 68 -0.45 -3.06 -2.36
CA GLY A 68 -0.75 -1.63 -2.40
C GLY A 68 0.24 -0.80 -3.23
N PHE A 69 1.47 -1.28 -3.44
CA PHE A 69 2.47 -0.59 -4.26
C PHE A 69 2.17 -0.61 -5.76
N PHE A 70 1.43 -1.60 -6.29
CA PHE A 70 1.00 -1.59 -7.69
C PHE A 70 0.18 -0.34 -8.03
N GLY A 71 -0.74 0.02 -7.15
CA GLY A 71 -1.68 1.12 -7.36
C GLY A 71 -1.36 2.40 -6.60
N TRP A 72 -0.21 2.49 -5.93
CA TRP A 72 0.11 3.60 -5.01
C TRP A 72 -1.01 3.87 -4.00
N LYS A 73 -1.62 2.82 -3.45
CA LYS A 73 -2.80 2.97 -2.59
C LYS A 73 -2.43 3.51 -1.20
N PRO A 74 -3.28 4.33 -0.56
CA PRO A 74 -3.02 4.91 0.76
C PRO A 74 -2.66 3.86 1.83
N TYR A 75 -3.34 2.70 1.81
CA TYR A 75 -3.09 1.64 2.77
C TYR A 75 -1.66 1.07 2.66
N ALA A 76 -1.03 1.07 1.48
CA ALA A 76 0.34 0.59 1.31
C ALA A 76 1.34 1.42 2.13
N TRP A 77 1.11 2.74 2.17
CA TRP A 77 1.93 3.65 2.97
C TRP A 77 1.76 3.39 4.46
N TYR A 78 0.52 3.22 4.92
CA TYR A 78 0.24 2.87 6.32
C TYR A 78 0.83 1.51 6.68
N SER A 79 0.70 0.51 5.81
CA SER A 79 1.27 -0.82 6.01
C SER A 79 2.79 -0.77 6.15
N VAL A 80 3.50 0.01 5.33
CA VAL A 80 4.96 0.17 5.46
C VAL A 80 5.30 0.82 6.80
N MET A 81 4.62 1.92 7.15
CA MET A 81 4.93 2.63 8.39
C MET A 81 4.65 1.78 9.63
N ALA A 82 3.54 1.03 9.61
CA ALA A 82 3.19 0.10 10.67
C ALA A 82 4.18 -1.06 10.76
N PHE A 83 4.62 -1.62 9.63
CA PHE A 83 5.62 -2.69 9.60
C PHE A 83 6.95 -2.23 10.19
N LEU A 84 7.45 -1.07 9.80
CA LEU A 84 8.69 -0.50 10.36
C LEU A 84 8.57 -0.25 11.86
N GLY A 85 7.41 0.25 12.33
CA GLY A 85 7.14 0.41 13.76
C GLY A 85 7.12 -0.94 14.49
N LEU A 86 6.46 -1.94 13.91
CA LEU A 86 6.36 -3.29 14.46
C LEU A 86 7.74 -3.95 14.61
N LEU A 87 8.64 -3.78 13.64
CA LEU A 87 10.03 -4.26 13.72
C LEU A 87 10.78 -3.68 14.92
N VAL A 88 10.68 -2.37 15.14
CA VAL A 88 11.35 -1.71 16.27
C VAL A 88 10.76 -2.16 17.62
N VAL A 89 9.44 -2.24 17.72
CA VAL A 89 8.75 -2.69 18.94
C VAL A 89 9.14 -4.14 19.27
N SER A 90 9.18 -5.02 18.27
CA SER A 90 9.61 -6.40 18.43
C SER A 90 11.07 -6.51 18.86
N GLY A 91 11.96 -5.70 18.28
CA GLY A 91 13.36 -5.65 18.70
C GLY A 91 13.54 -5.21 20.16
N ILE A 92 12.76 -4.23 20.63
CA ILE A 92 12.77 -3.80 22.04
C ILE A 92 12.29 -4.95 22.94
N GLY A 93 11.21 -5.64 22.55
CA GLY A 93 10.72 -6.82 23.26
C GLY A 93 11.76 -7.93 23.36
N THR A 94 12.43 -8.24 22.25
CA THR A 94 13.50 -9.25 22.17
C THR A 94 14.65 -8.92 23.12
N VAL A 95 15.13 -7.67 23.10
CA VAL A 95 16.19 -7.21 24.02
C VAL A 95 15.73 -7.34 25.48
N ALA A 96 14.49 -6.99 25.80
CA ALA A 96 13.96 -7.11 27.16
C ALA A 96 13.87 -8.57 27.63
N VAL A 97 13.45 -9.48 26.74
CA VAL A 97 13.40 -10.92 27.01
C VAL A 97 14.81 -11.47 27.25
N TYR A 98 15.77 -11.20 26.37
CA TYR A 98 17.15 -11.67 26.56
C TYR A 98 17.81 -11.04 27.79
N ALA A 99 17.56 -9.75 28.08
CA ALA A 99 18.05 -9.14 29.32
C ALA A 99 17.56 -9.87 30.59
N ALA A 100 16.34 -10.43 30.55
CA ALA A 100 15.74 -11.11 31.69
C ALA A 100 16.11 -12.60 31.79
N TYR A 101 16.23 -13.31 30.65
CA TYR A 101 16.33 -14.77 30.63
C TYR A 101 17.65 -15.31 30.08
N ASP A 102 18.32 -14.59 29.17
CA ASP A 102 19.57 -15.03 28.54
C ASP A 102 20.49 -13.83 28.19
N PRO A 103 21.18 -13.25 29.19
CA PRO A 103 21.97 -12.04 29.00
C PRO A 103 23.14 -12.19 28.02
N ASP A 104 23.61 -13.42 27.77
CA ASP A 104 24.71 -13.69 26.84
C ASP A 104 24.31 -13.37 25.39
N GLN A 105 23.01 -13.41 25.07
CA GLN A 105 22.45 -13.04 23.76
C GLN A 105 22.18 -11.54 23.61
N LEU A 106 22.36 -10.75 24.67
CA LEU A 106 22.04 -9.32 24.67
C LEU A 106 22.82 -8.51 23.63
N PRO A 107 24.13 -8.73 23.38
CA PRO A 107 24.84 -8.03 22.31
C PRO A 107 24.26 -8.31 20.92
N PHE A 108 23.82 -9.54 20.68
CA PHE A 108 23.20 -9.94 19.40
C PHE A 108 21.85 -9.25 19.20
N ALA A 109 20.94 -9.33 20.18
CA ALA A 109 19.65 -8.64 20.09
C ALA A 109 19.80 -7.11 20.05
N GLY A 110 20.77 -6.55 20.77
CA GLY A 110 21.11 -5.13 20.67
C GLY A 110 21.53 -4.72 19.26
N GLY A 111 22.33 -5.56 18.59
CA GLY A 111 22.70 -5.37 17.18
C GLY A 111 21.49 -5.43 16.24
N GLN A 112 20.60 -6.40 16.43
CA GLN A 112 19.35 -6.53 15.66
C GLN A 112 18.43 -5.32 15.84
N LEU A 113 18.23 -4.87 17.08
CA LEU A 113 17.42 -3.68 17.38
C LEU A 113 18.02 -2.43 16.72
N LEU A 114 19.34 -2.25 16.80
CA LEU A 114 20.01 -1.12 16.13
C LEU A 114 19.81 -1.18 14.61
N ALA A 115 19.94 -2.35 13.99
CA ALA A 115 19.68 -2.54 12.57
C ALA A 115 18.22 -2.20 12.21
N ALA A 116 17.25 -2.67 12.99
CA ALA A 116 15.82 -2.37 12.80
C ALA A 116 15.52 -0.87 12.92
N ILE A 117 16.14 -0.17 13.88
CA ILE A 117 15.99 1.29 14.03
C ILE A 117 16.56 2.02 12.81
N LEU A 118 17.75 1.62 12.33
CA LEU A 118 18.36 2.22 11.14
C LEU A 118 17.52 1.98 9.89
N GLU A 119 17.03 0.76 9.70
CA GLU A 119 16.12 0.39 8.62
C GLU A 119 14.83 1.23 8.68
N ALA A 120 14.17 1.28 9.83
CA ALA A 120 12.96 2.08 10.04
C ALA A 120 13.19 3.57 9.78
N ALA A 121 14.34 4.13 10.21
CA ALA A 121 14.68 5.52 9.98
C ALA A 121 14.91 5.83 8.49
N LEU A 122 15.68 4.98 7.78
CA LEU A 122 16.00 5.18 6.37
C LEU A 122 14.77 5.01 5.48
N ILE A 123 14.06 3.89 5.62
CA ILE A 123 12.86 3.58 4.83
C ILE A 123 11.72 4.52 5.22
N GLY A 124 11.52 4.77 6.52
CA GLY A 124 10.51 5.70 7.01
C GLY A 124 10.72 7.13 6.50
N LYS A 125 11.96 7.64 6.51
CA LYS A 125 12.27 8.96 5.92
C LYS A 125 11.99 8.98 4.42
N TYR A 126 12.32 7.91 3.69
CA TYR A 126 12.06 7.79 2.26
C TYR A 126 10.55 7.87 1.94
N TYR A 127 9.73 7.06 2.64
CA TYR A 127 8.29 6.98 2.40
C TYR A 127 7.51 8.15 2.99
N ARG A 128 8.00 8.80 4.07
CA ARG A 128 7.41 10.07 4.56
C ARG A 128 7.51 11.16 3.51
N LYS A 129 8.66 11.33 2.86
CA LYS A 129 8.84 12.33 1.79
C LYS A 129 7.94 12.09 0.58
N ARG A 130 7.63 10.83 0.29
CA ARG A 130 6.79 10.40 -0.83
C ARG A 130 5.34 10.14 -0.46
N ARG A 131 4.92 10.54 0.75
CA ARG A 131 3.53 10.41 1.19
C ARG A 131 2.54 10.91 0.12
N PRO A 132 2.70 12.09 -0.51
CA PRO A 132 1.70 12.60 -1.46
C PRO A 132 1.38 11.65 -2.63
N LEU A 133 2.35 10.85 -3.08
CA LEU A 133 2.15 9.88 -4.17
C LEU A 133 1.12 8.79 -3.83
N PHE A 134 0.90 8.52 -2.54
CA PHE A 134 -0.06 7.52 -2.07
C PHE A 134 -1.46 8.07 -1.83
N PHE A 135 -1.63 9.40 -1.88
CA PHE A 135 -2.89 10.08 -1.56
C PHE A 135 -3.37 10.98 -2.70
N SER A 136 -2.83 10.82 -3.92
CA SER A 136 -3.17 11.64 -5.09
C SER A 136 -4.64 11.51 -5.52
N ASP A 137 -5.26 10.34 -5.32
CA ASP A 137 -6.67 10.11 -5.67
C ASP A 137 -7.66 10.89 -4.78
N ALA A 138 -7.19 11.50 -3.67
CA ALA A 138 -8.00 12.40 -2.85
C ALA A 138 -8.01 13.86 -3.36
N GLN A 139 -7.19 14.18 -4.37
CA GLN A 139 -7.02 15.52 -4.90
C GLN A 139 -7.99 15.96 -6.04
N PRO A 140 -8.68 15.07 -6.80
CA PRO A 140 -9.59 15.51 -7.87
C PRO A 140 -10.84 16.26 -7.38
N ALA A 141 -11.32 15.97 -6.16
CA ALA A 141 -12.56 16.55 -5.65
C ALA A 141 -12.42 18.01 -5.16
N ALA A 142 -11.23 18.41 -4.69
CA ALA A 142 -11.01 19.77 -4.21
C ALA A 142 -10.84 20.77 -5.37
N ALA A 143 -10.20 20.35 -6.46
CA ALA A 143 -10.03 21.20 -7.65
C ALA A 143 -11.36 21.40 -8.42
N ALA A 144 -12.23 20.38 -8.43
CA ALA A 144 -13.57 20.51 -9.03
C ALA A 144 -14.47 21.49 -8.27
N HIS A 145 -14.33 21.58 -6.94
CA HIS A 145 -15.09 22.54 -6.12
C HIS A 145 -14.58 23.98 -6.32
N GLU A 146 -13.27 24.18 -6.47
CA GLU A 146 -12.68 25.51 -6.70
C GLU A 146 -13.02 26.05 -8.09
N THR A 147 -13.13 25.19 -9.13
CA THR A 147 -13.63 25.61 -10.45
C THR A 147 -15.13 25.88 -10.47
N MET A 148 -15.91 25.23 -9.61
CA MET A 148 -17.36 25.47 -9.51
C MET A 148 -17.62 26.80 -8.78
N ASP A 149 -16.90 27.08 -7.68
CA ASP A 149 -17.01 28.36 -6.96
C ASP A 149 -16.49 29.55 -7.79
N ALA A 150 -15.49 29.34 -8.66
CA ALA A 150 -15.05 30.36 -9.60
C ALA A 150 -16.06 30.65 -10.73
N TYR A 151 -16.93 29.68 -11.08
CA TYR A 151 -17.96 29.87 -12.10
C TYR A 151 -19.22 30.55 -11.55
N TYR A 152 -19.44 30.54 -10.23
CA TYR A 152 -20.60 31.18 -9.58
C TYR A 152 -20.35 32.60 -9.06
N LEU A 153 -19.13 33.12 -9.17
CA LEU A 153 -18.77 34.46 -8.68
C LEU A 153 -18.65 35.53 -9.79
N ASP A 154 -18.93 35.19 -11.06
CA ASP A 154 -18.92 36.12 -12.20
C ASP A 154 -20.32 36.45 -12.73
N ASP A 155 -21.39 36.06 -12.03
CA ASP A 155 -22.79 36.46 -12.31
C ASP A 155 -23.28 37.53 -11.31
N ASP A 156 -22.46 38.57 -11.16
CA ASP A 156 -22.82 39.87 -10.59
C ASP A 156 -23.29 40.74 -11.76
N GLY A 157 -24.61 40.88 -11.86
CA GLY A 157 -25.33 41.22 -13.08
C GLY A 157 -24.93 42.51 -13.80
N THR A 158 -25.16 42.50 -15.12
CA THR A 158 -25.82 43.59 -15.83
C THR A 158 -26.21 43.09 -17.22
N ASP A 159 -27.47 42.68 -17.39
CA ASP A 159 -28.11 42.80 -18.69
C ASP A 159 -29.63 42.99 -18.53
N ASP A 160 -30.04 44.27 -18.54
CA ASP A 160 -31.39 44.69 -18.89
C ASP A 160 -31.54 44.50 -20.41
N THR A 161 -32.04 43.36 -20.85
CA THR A 161 -32.65 43.26 -22.19
C THR A 161 -33.95 42.48 -22.12
N ASP A 162 -35.03 43.23 -22.28
CA ASP A 162 -36.32 42.75 -22.76
C ASP A 162 -36.11 41.92 -24.04
N VAL A 163 -36.33 40.62 -23.96
CA VAL A 163 -36.43 39.75 -25.15
C VAL A 163 -37.76 39.05 -25.11
N GLU A 164 -38.51 39.30 -26.19
CA GLU A 164 -39.85 38.85 -26.47
C GLU A 164 -39.99 37.32 -26.41
N GLU A 165 -41.14 36.93 -25.86
CA GLU A 165 -41.73 35.61 -25.89
C GLU A 165 -42.00 35.19 -27.34
N GLU A 166 -41.19 34.28 -27.90
CA GLU A 166 -41.62 33.45 -29.03
C GLU A 166 -41.76 31.98 -28.61
N ALA A 167 -42.95 31.47 -28.91
CA ALA A 167 -43.41 30.11 -28.71
C ALA A 167 -43.02 29.20 -29.88
N ALA A 168 -43.12 27.89 -29.62
CA ALA A 168 -43.03 26.76 -30.55
C ALA A 168 -41.59 26.45 -31.02
N ASP A 169 -41.16 25.20 -31.16
CA ASP A 169 -41.90 24.07 -31.67
C ASP A 169 -41.33 22.73 -31.16
N ASP A 170 -42.15 21.73 -31.40
CA ASP A 170 -42.14 20.32 -31.02
C ASP A 170 -41.01 19.46 -31.66
N VAL A 171 -40.79 18.27 -31.06
CA VAL A 171 -40.43 16.96 -31.71
C VAL A 171 -38.95 16.67 -32.09
N PRO A 172 -38.45 15.40 -32.08
CA PRO A 172 -38.71 14.24 -31.21
C PRO A 172 -37.42 13.54 -30.66
N GLU A 173 -37.67 12.69 -29.67
CA GLU A 173 -37.12 11.34 -29.41
C GLU A 173 -36.46 10.64 -30.63
N GLU A 174 -35.33 9.94 -30.41
CA GLU A 174 -35.03 8.59 -30.98
C GLU A 174 -33.58 8.13 -30.71
N ALA A 175 -33.48 6.79 -30.59
CA ALA A 175 -32.36 5.90 -30.83
C ALA A 175 -31.32 5.66 -29.71
N ASP A 176 -31.67 4.63 -28.93
CA ASP A 176 -30.79 3.56 -28.44
C ASP A 176 -29.66 3.20 -29.42
N ASP A 177 -28.47 2.94 -28.89
CA ASP A 177 -27.51 2.01 -29.50
C ASP A 177 -26.79 1.24 -28.39
N ASP A 178 -27.32 0.04 -28.12
CA ASP A 178 -26.67 -1.06 -27.42
C ASP A 178 -25.37 -1.45 -28.14
N TYR A 179 -24.22 -1.29 -27.47
CA TYR A 179 -22.98 -1.95 -27.91
C TYR A 179 -22.54 -2.98 -26.86
N ILE A 180 -23.05 -4.20 -27.04
CA ILE A 180 -22.52 -5.43 -26.43
C ILE A 180 -21.36 -5.91 -27.30
N ALA A 181 -20.15 -5.93 -26.74
CA ALA A 181 -19.05 -6.71 -27.28
C ALA A 181 -18.73 -7.84 -26.29
N GLU A 182 -19.33 -9.00 -26.55
CA GLU A 182 -18.84 -10.28 -26.03
C GLU A 182 -17.58 -10.64 -26.82
N GLU A 183 -16.43 -10.73 -26.15
CA GLU A 183 -15.32 -11.54 -26.64
C GLU A 183 -15.17 -12.75 -25.72
N ASP A 184 -15.72 -13.86 -26.23
CA ASP A 184 -15.26 -15.21 -25.97
C ASP A 184 -13.75 -15.30 -26.25
N SER A 185 -13.00 -15.79 -25.27
CA SER A 185 -11.75 -16.48 -25.58
C SER A 185 -11.65 -17.77 -24.78
N ASP A 186 -12.35 -18.77 -25.30
CA ASP A 186 -11.98 -20.18 -25.17
C ASP A 186 -10.47 -20.36 -25.40
N THR A 187 -9.75 -20.74 -24.35
CA THR A 187 -8.47 -21.44 -24.49
C THR A 187 -8.48 -22.70 -23.66
N LYS A 188 -9.11 -23.71 -24.26
CA LYS A 188 -8.56 -25.05 -24.51
C LYS A 188 -7.21 -25.37 -23.85
N GLU A 189 -7.25 -26.48 -23.11
CA GLU A 189 -6.50 -27.71 -23.44
C GLU A 189 -4.99 -27.70 -23.16
N ALA A 190 -4.59 -28.37 -22.09
CA ALA A 190 -3.81 -29.61 -22.17
C ALA A 190 -3.61 -30.20 -20.76
N ALA A 191 -4.30 -31.31 -20.52
CA ALA A 191 -3.76 -32.35 -19.67
C ALA A 191 -2.51 -32.92 -20.36
N ASP A 192 -1.45 -33.16 -19.62
CA ASP A 192 -0.60 -34.30 -19.95
C ASP A 192 -0.01 -34.90 -18.69
N GLU A 193 -0.16 -36.21 -18.64
CA GLU A 193 0.31 -37.17 -17.67
C GLU A 193 1.84 -37.23 -17.65
N ALA A 194 2.43 -37.50 -16.50
CA ALA A 194 3.62 -38.34 -16.39
C ALA A 194 3.80 -38.77 -14.93
N ASP A 195 3.21 -39.92 -14.62
CA ASP A 195 3.84 -40.89 -13.73
C ASP A 195 5.25 -41.20 -14.26
N ASP A 196 6.26 -41.21 -13.39
CA ASP A 196 7.43 -42.09 -13.54
C ASP A 196 8.18 -42.20 -12.19
N ASP A 197 8.18 -43.44 -11.68
CA ASP A 197 9.08 -44.14 -10.74
C ASP A 197 9.35 -43.64 -9.30
#